data_AF-A0A9D4FAZ0-F1
#
_entry.id   AF-A0A9D4FAZ0-F1
#
_cell.length_a   1.000
_cell.length_b   1.000
_cell.length_c   1.000
_cell.angle_alpha   90.00
_cell.angle_beta   90.00
_cell.angle_gamma   90.00
#
_symmetry.space_group_name_H-M   'P 1'
#
loop_
_entity.id
_entity.type
_entity.pdbx_description
1 polymer ?
#
loop_
_entity_poly.entity_id
_entity_poly.type
_entity_poly.pdbx_seq_one_letter_code
_entity_poly.pdbx_strand_id
1 'polypeptide(L)'
;MSQSLSSLTHLDTLSIKVDDDRHGLWKALHGLNIKSLSLSLIDGYGDLNVKYTDSMSQSLLSLTHLDTLSIEVDDDSPGLWKALRGLNIKSLSLSGGYGGLNVNYADSMTQSLSSLIHLDTLSIEVDDDSPGLWKALHGLNIISLSLSGRYGGLNVNYADSMSQSLSSLIHLDTLSIEVDDDSPGLWKALHGLNIKRLILSDRHGYCYAPLVRSLSLVVNV
;
A
#
# COMPACT_ATOMS: atom_id res chain seq x y z
N MET A 1 -16.44 -6.09 -28.30
CA MET A 1 -15.16 -6.07 -29.04
C MET A 1 -14.06 -6.50 -28.08
N SER A 2 -13.58 -7.73 -28.17
CA SER A 2 -12.50 -8.26 -27.33
C SER A 2 -11.23 -8.39 -28.17
N GLN A 3 -10.50 -7.29 -28.34
CA GLN A 3 -9.10 -7.43 -28.75
C GLN A 3 -8.37 -8.04 -27.56
N SER A 4 -7.82 -9.25 -27.76
CA SER A 4 -7.09 -9.96 -26.72
C SER A 4 -5.83 -9.18 -26.37
N LEU A 5 -5.71 -8.72 -25.13
CA LEU A 5 -4.51 -8.04 -24.61
C LEU A 5 -3.26 -8.91 -24.74
N SER A 6 -3.42 -10.23 -24.93
CA SER A 6 -2.35 -11.20 -25.14
C SER A 6 -1.52 -10.97 -26.41
N SER A 7 -1.93 -10.08 -27.33
CA SER A 7 -1.12 -9.72 -28.50
C SER A 7 -0.10 -8.60 -28.24
N LEU A 8 -0.14 -7.98 -27.06
CA LEU A 8 0.78 -6.91 -26.66
C LEU A 8 2.07 -7.51 -26.09
N THR A 9 3.00 -7.88 -26.96
CA THR A 9 4.26 -8.55 -26.59
C THR A 9 5.35 -7.62 -26.03
N HIS A 10 5.11 -6.30 -25.99
CA HIS A 10 6.10 -5.28 -25.60
C HIS A 10 5.56 -4.31 -24.53
N LEU A 11 4.52 -4.72 -23.80
CA LEU A 11 3.94 -3.87 -22.77
C LEU A 11 4.69 -4.07 -21.45
N ASP A 12 5.57 -3.15 -21.06
CA ASP A 12 6.24 -3.22 -19.75
C ASP A 12 5.31 -2.75 -18.62
N THR A 13 4.38 -1.85 -18.92
CA THR A 13 3.47 -1.23 -17.93
C THR A 13 2.04 -1.22 -18.44
N LEU A 14 1.11 -1.65 -17.60
CA LEU A 14 -0.33 -1.63 -17.85
C LEU A 14 -1.04 -0.85 -16.75
N SER A 15 -1.85 0.13 -17.13
CA SER A 15 -2.73 0.86 -16.22
C SER A 15 -4.17 0.66 -16.66
N ILE A 16 -5.01 0.19 -15.75
CA ILE A 16 -6.43 -0.06 -16.01
C ILE A 16 -7.25 0.65 -14.93
N LYS A 17 -8.21 1.45 -15.39
CA LYS A 17 -9.28 1.98 -14.55
C LYS A 17 -10.57 1.26 -14.91
N VAL A 18 -11.24 0.69 -13.92
CA VAL A 18 -12.49 -0.03 -14.13
C VAL A 18 -13.50 0.41 -13.08
N ASP A 19 -14.68 0.78 -13.55
CA ASP A 19 -15.78 1.24 -12.70
C ASP A 19 -16.58 0.07 -12.08
N ASP A 20 -16.17 -1.20 -12.30
CA ASP A 20 -16.77 -2.41 -11.70
C ASP A 20 -15.81 -3.61 -11.80
N ASP A 21 -15.77 -4.48 -10.79
CA ASP A 21 -15.01 -5.74 -10.83
C ASP A 21 -15.68 -6.72 -11.81
N ARG A 22 -15.15 -6.80 -13.04
CA ARG A 22 -15.68 -7.66 -14.10
C ARG A 22 -14.82 -8.90 -14.27
N HIS A 23 -15.42 -10.08 -14.20
CA HIS A 23 -14.77 -11.37 -14.51
C HIS A 23 -14.01 -11.38 -15.86
N GLY A 24 -14.45 -10.57 -16.84
CA GLY A 24 -13.76 -10.42 -18.12
C GLY A 24 -12.37 -9.76 -18.03
N LEU A 25 -12.16 -8.88 -17.04
CA LEU A 25 -10.88 -8.20 -16.79
C LEU A 25 -9.79 -9.20 -16.42
N TRP A 26 -10.05 -10.03 -15.41
CA TRP A 26 -9.10 -11.02 -14.91
C TRP A 26 -8.70 -12.01 -15.98
N LYS A 27 -9.67 -12.50 -16.76
CA LYS A 27 -9.39 -13.35 -17.92
C LYS A 27 -8.51 -12.68 -18.97
N ALA A 28 -8.62 -11.36 -19.16
CA ALA A 28 -7.81 -10.61 -20.11
C ALA A 28 -6.39 -10.29 -19.58
N LEU A 29 -6.24 -10.20 -18.25
CA LEU A 29 -4.94 -10.03 -17.58
C LEU A 29 -4.14 -11.32 -17.46
N HIS A 30 -4.82 -12.46 -17.47
CA HIS A 30 -4.19 -13.75 -17.25
C HIS A 30 -3.08 -14.05 -18.29
N GLY A 31 -1.87 -14.33 -17.79
CA GLY A 31 -0.70 -14.70 -18.59
C GLY A 31 -0.06 -13.54 -19.35
N LEU A 32 -0.40 -12.28 -19.03
CA LEU A 32 0.31 -11.13 -19.58
C LEU A 32 1.75 -11.09 -19.07
N ASN A 33 2.66 -10.69 -19.96
CA ASN A 33 4.07 -10.48 -19.65
C ASN A 33 4.35 -8.99 -19.45
N ILE A 34 4.03 -8.50 -18.24
CA ILE A 34 4.20 -7.09 -17.84
C ILE A 34 5.07 -7.02 -16.58
N LYS A 35 5.78 -5.90 -16.39
CA LYS A 35 6.57 -5.65 -15.17
C LYS A 35 5.82 -4.80 -14.16
N SER A 36 4.93 -3.93 -14.61
CA SER A 36 4.16 -3.03 -13.75
C SER A 36 2.68 -3.07 -14.09
N LEU A 37 1.85 -3.23 -13.06
CA LEU A 37 0.40 -3.19 -13.17
C LEU A 37 -0.17 -2.15 -12.20
N SER A 38 -0.98 -1.23 -12.73
CA SER A 38 -1.78 -0.30 -11.95
C SER A 38 -3.26 -0.57 -12.18
N LEU A 39 -4.01 -0.80 -11.10
CA LEU A 39 -5.44 -1.04 -11.12
C LEU A 39 -6.14 0.04 -10.29
N SER A 40 -7.10 0.73 -10.89
CA SER A 40 -8.03 1.59 -10.17
C SER A 40 -9.41 0.96 -10.26
N LEU A 41 -9.85 0.42 -9.12
CA LEU A 41 -11.08 -0.33 -8.91
C LEU A 41 -11.98 0.48 -7.97
N ILE A 42 -12.37 1.68 -8.41
CA ILE A 42 -13.29 2.55 -7.70
C ILE A 42 -14.58 2.62 -8.51
N ASP A 43 -15.73 2.38 -7.88
CA ASP A 43 -17.01 2.77 -8.48
C ASP A 43 -17.36 4.20 -8.05
N GLY A 44 -18.17 4.90 -8.86
CA GLY A 44 -18.57 6.28 -8.55
C GLY A 44 -19.48 6.43 -7.31
N TYR A 45 -19.75 5.34 -6.57
CA TYR A 45 -20.79 5.26 -5.54
C TYR A 45 -20.35 4.61 -4.20
N GLY A 46 -19.08 4.20 -4.03
CA GLY A 46 -18.52 3.82 -2.74
C GLY A 46 -18.35 2.32 -2.45
N ASP A 47 -18.73 1.40 -3.35
CA ASP A 47 -18.93 -0.02 -2.97
C ASP A 47 -18.34 -1.03 -3.98
N LEU A 48 -17.15 -0.77 -4.54
CA LEU A 48 -16.49 -1.75 -5.41
C LEU A 48 -15.81 -2.85 -4.58
N ASN A 49 -16.61 -3.84 -4.16
CA ASN A 49 -16.12 -5.07 -3.55
C ASN A 49 -15.48 -5.96 -4.63
N VAL A 50 -14.27 -6.47 -4.37
CA VAL A 50 -13.59 -7.48 -5.21
C VAL A 50 -14.35 -8.81 -5.16
N LYS A 51 -15.40 -8.92 -5.98
CA LYS A 51 -16.31 -10.07 -6.07
C LYS A 51 -15.62 -11.30 -6.67
N TYR A 52 -14.66 -11.11 -7.58
CA TYR A 52 -13.98 -12.20 -8.29
C TYR A 52 -12.58 -12.48 -7.73
N THR A 53 -12.48 -12.54 -6.40
CA THR A 53 -11.23 -12.75 -5.67
C THR A 53 -10.37 -13.90 -6.22
N ASP A 54 -10.96 -15.08 -6.44
CA ASP A 54 -10.20 -16.24 -6.91
C ASP A 54 -9.69 -16.06 -8.35
N SER A 55 -10.48 -15.39 -9.22
CA SER A 55 -10.04 -15.05 -10.58
C SER A 55 -8.94 -14.00 -10.57
N MET A 56 -9.03 -13.01 -9.68
CA MET A 56 -7.98 -12.02 -9.45
C MET A 56 -6.69 -12.69 -8.96
N SER A 57 -6.75 -13.54 -7.92
CA SER A 57 -5.60 -14.31 -7.42
C SER A 57 -4.90 -15.07 -8.54
N GLN A 58 -5.66 -15.87 -9.30
CA GLN A 58 -5.10 -16.68 -10.39
C GLN A 58 -4.45 -15.82 -11.48
N SER A 59 -5.10 -14.70 -11.82
CA SER A 59 -4.60 -13.79 -12.85
C SER A 59 -3.32 -13.09 -12.38
N LEU A 60 -3.29 -12.56 -11.16
CA LEU A 60 -2.09 -11.92 -10.62
C LEU A 60 -0.93 -12.91 -10.46
N LEU A 61 -1.19 -14.13 -9.98
CA LEU A 61 -0.16 -15.19 -9.90
C LEU A 61 0.36 -15.65 -11.27
N SER A 62 -0.45 -15.52 -12.32
CA SER A 62 -0.02 -15.83 -13.69
C SER A 62 0.95 -14.79 -14.28
N LEU A 63 1.04 -13.59 -13.68
CA LEU A 63 1.94 -12.51 -14.11
C LEU A 63 3.37 -12.76 -13.60
N THR A 64 4.04 -13.77 -14.15
CA THR A 64 5.35 -14.26 -13.68
C THR A 64 6.51 -13.25 -13.73
N HIS A 65 6.33 -12.11 -14.40
CA HIS A 65 7.32 -11.03 -14.52
C HIS A 65 6.92 -9.74 -13.80
N LEU A 66 5.81 -9.76 -13.05
CA LEU A 66 5.34 -8.59 -12.34
C LEU A 66 6.31 -8.23 -11.20
N ASP A 67 6.90 -7.05 -11.29
CA ASP A 67 7.76 -6.49 -10.24
C ASP A 67 7.00 -5.48 -9.39
N THR A 68 6.07 -4.72 -9.99
CA THR A 68 5.36 -3.62 -9.34
C THR A 68 3.85 -3.77 -9.50
N LEU A 69 3.13 -3.68 -8.38
CA LEU A 69 1.68 -3.68 -8.34
C LEU A 69 1.18 -2.44 -7.60
N SER A 70 0.31 -1.67 -8.24
CA SER A 70 -0.42 -0.56 -7.62
C SER A 70 -1.90 -0.85 -7.70
N ILE A 71 -2.60 -0.78 -6.58
CA ILE A 71 -4.04 -1.01 -6.52
C ILE A 71 -4.69 0.12 -5.72
N GLU A 72 -5.64 0.77 -6.35
CA GLU A 72 -6.57 1.69 -5.73
C GLU A 72 -7.93 0.99 -5.67
N VAL A 73 -8.49 0.80 -4.47
CA VAL A 73 -9.79 0.15 -4.23
C VAL A 73 -10.64 0.99 -3.30
N ASP A 74 -11.96 0.86 -3.38
CA ASP A 74 -12.84 1.52 -2.40
C ASP A 74 -12.73 0.92 -0.99
N ASP A 75 -13.30 1.65 -0.03
CA ASP A 75 -12.98 1.56 1.41
C ASP A 75 -13.08 0.16 2.03
N ASP A 76 -13.81 -0.82 1.46
CA ASP A 76 -13.91 -2.17 2.04
C ASP A 76 -13.75 -3.29 1.00
N SER A 77 -12.53 -3.82 0.86
CA SER A 77 -12.21 -4.91 -0.08
C SER A 77 -11.54 -6.13 0.59
N PRO A 78 -12.24 -6.94 1.41
CA PRO A 78 -11.66 -8.15 2.00
C PRO A 78 -11.17 -9.16 0.94
N GLY A 79 -11.81 -9.17 -0.23
CA GLY A 79 -11.39 -9.96 -1.38
C GLY A 79 -10.00 -9.56 -1.90
N LEU A 80 -9.62 -8.28 -1.81
CA LEU A 80 -8.29 -7.81 -2.22
C LEU A 80 -7.18 -8.50 -1.43
N TRP A 81 -7.32 -8.55 -0.10
CA TRP A 81 -6.30 -9.15 0.76
C TRP A 81 -6.07 -10.60 0.38
N LYS A 82 -7.14 -11.39 0.24
CA LYS A 82 -7.05 -12.77 -0.23
C LYS A 82 -6.43 -12.86 -1.65
N ALA A 83 -6.72 -11.89 -2.52
CA ALA A 83 -6.21 -11.85 -3.88
C ALA A 83 -4.68 -11.65 -3.97
N LEU A 84 -4.10 -10.90 -3.03
CA LEU A 84 -2.67 -10.58 -3.01
C LEU A 84 -1.77 -11.69 -2.46
N ARG A 85 -2.34 -12.78 -1.95
CA ARG A 85 -1.57 -13.82 -1.27
C ARG A 85 -0.62 -14.56 -2.20
N GLY A 86 0.61 -14.77 -1.75
CA GLY A 86 1.62 -15.55 -2.47
C GLY A 86 2.19 -14.85 -3.71
N LEU A 87 1.90 -13.56 -3.91
CA LEU A 87 2.50 -12.80 -5.01
C LEU A 87 3.99 -12.62 -4.78
N ASN A 88 4.72 -12.65 -5.90
CA ASN A 88 6.14 -12.41 -5.97
C ASN A 88 6.39 -11.07 -6.65
N ILE A 89 6.27 -9.98 -5.90
CA ILE A 89 6.39 -8.60 -6.39
C ILE A 89 7.34 -7.82 -5.49
N LYS A 90 8.20 -6.97 -6.07
CA LYS A 90 9.15 -6.13 -5.33
C LYS A 90 8.49 -4.91 -4.70
N SER A 91 7.48 -4.35 -5.36
CA SER A 91 6.82 -3.12 -4.92
C SER A 91 5.31 -3.28 -4.93
N LEU A 92 4.70 -2.91 -3.81
CA LEU A 92 3.25 -2.86 -3.64
C LEU A 92 2.83 -1.45 -3.20
N SER A 93 1.91 -0.84 -3.95
CA SER A 93 1.23 0.39 -3.57
C SER A 93 -0.26 0.11 -3.43
N LEU A 94 -0.82 0.47 -2.28
CA LEU A 94 -2.23 0.31 -1.98
C LEU A 94 -2.80 1.66 -1.57
N SER A 95 -3.88 2.08 -2.20
CA SER A 95 -4.62 3.28 -1.82
C SER A 95 -6.12 3.02 -1.77
N GLY A 96 -6.81 3.77 -0.93
CA GLY A 96 -8.25 3.72 -0.84
C GLY A 96 -8.90 4.72 -1.79
N GLY A 97 -10.12 4.40 -2.23
CA GLY A 97 -11.11 5.32 -2.78
C GLY A 97 -11.49 6.35 -1.73
N TYR A 98 -12.74 6.84 -1.73
CA TYR A 98 -13.08 8.11 -1.09
C TYR A 98 -12.74 8.24 0.42
N GLY A 99 -12.48 7.19 1.19
CA GLY A 99 -12.06 7.29 2.60
C GLY A 99 -10.61 6.88 2.89
N GLY A 100 -9.91 6.19 1.99
CA GLY A 100 -8.61 5.59 2.30
C GLY A 100 -8.80 4.12 2.68
N LEU A 101 -7.74 3.32 2.74
CA LEU A 101 -7.93 1.89 3.02
C LEU A 101 -8.43 1.69 4.45
N ASN A 102 -9.62 1.13 4.60
CA ASN A 102 -10.15 0.75 5.90
C ASN A 102 -9.34 -0.42 6.47
N VAL A 103 -8.67 -0.17 7.59
CA VAL A 103 -7.80 -1.11 8.29
C VAL A 103 -8.55 -2.02 9.28
N ASN A 104 -9.89 -1.99 9.29
CA ASN A 104 -10.74 -2.91 10.06
C ASN A 104 -10.49 -4.41 9.74
N TYR A 105 -9.88 -4.72 8.60
CA TYR A 105 -9.49 -6.07 8.20
C TYR A 105 -8.02 -6.42 8.51
N ALA A 106 -7.50 -5.89 9.61
CA ALA A 106 -6.11 -6.05 10.06
C ALA A 106 -5.57 -7.48 9.95
N ASP A 107 -6.34 -8.49 10.36
CA ASP A 107 -5.89 -9.89 10.30
C ASP A 107 -5.73 -10.40 8.86
N SER A 108 -6.65 -10.01 7.97
CA SER A 108 -6.56 -10.37 6.54
C SER A 108 -5.40 -9.65 5.87
N MET A 109 -5.21 -8.37 6.19
CA MET A 109 -4.07 -7.57 5.72
C MET A 109 -2.74 -8.18 6.20
N THR A 110 -2.64 -8.50 7.50
CA THR A 110 -1.46 -9.15 8.11
C THR A 110 -1.11 -10.44 7.38
N GLN A 111 -2.09 -11.35 7.21
CA GLN A 111 -1.88 -12.62 6.52
C GLN A 111 -1.45 -12.43 5.06
N SER A 112 -1.92 -11.37 4.42
CA SER A 112 -1.66 -11.15 3.00
C SER A 112 -0.28 -10.55 2.79
N LEU A 113 0.08 -9.50 3.53
CA LEU A 113 1.40 -8.88 3.48
C LEU A 113 2.51 -9.86 3.88
N SER A 114 2.29 -10.66 4.93
CA SER A 114 3.26 -11.69 5.35
C SER A 114 3.40 -12.87 4.37
N SER A 115 2.45 -13.03 3.45
CA SER A 115 2.50 -14.09 2.43
C SER A 115 3.17 -13.66 1.12
N LEU A 116 3.55 -12.38 1.00
CA LEU A 116 4.27 -11.88 -0.17
C LEU A 116 5.71 -12.41 -0.15
N ILE A 117 6.17 -12.94 -1.28
CA ILE A 117 7.42 -13.71 -1.34
C ILE A 117 8.66 -12.80 -1.37
N HIS A 118 8.61 -11.68 -2.09
CA HIS A 118 9.76 -10.76 -2.26
C HIS A 118 9.33 -9.30 -2.22
N LEU A 119 8.73 -8.83 -1.13
CA LEU A 119 8.34 -7.42 -1.00
C LEU A 119 9.51 -6.57 -0.48
N ASP A 120 10.03 -5.64 -1.29
CA ASP A 120 11.05 -4.69 -0.86
C ASP A 120 10.44 -3.34 -0.46
N THR A 121 9.40 -2.90 -1.17
CA THR A 121 8.77 -1.59 -1.00
C THR A 121 7.27 -1.69 -0.81
N LEU A 122 6.77 -1.05 0.25
CA LEU A 122 5.36 -0.97 0.58
C LEU A 122 4.93 0.50 0.68
N SER A 123 3.89 0.88 -0.05
CA SER A 123 3.20 2.17 0.09
C SER A 123 1.74 1.92 0.41
N ILE A 124 1.23 2.53 1.49
CA ILE A 124 -0.17 2.37 1.91
C ILE A 124 -0.74 3.75 2.27
N GLU A 125 -1.87 4.10 1.65
CA GLU A 125 -2.72 5.21 2.07
C GLU A 125 -3.91 4.67 2.87
N VAL A 126 -4.03 5.13 4.12
CA VAL A 126 -5.07 4.68 5.08
C VAL A 126 -6.05 5.81 5.41
N ASP A 127 -7.22 5.44 5.90
CA ASP A 127 -8.22 6.36 6.43
C ASP A 127 -7.80 6.96 7.78
N ASP A 128 -7.29 6.12 8.68
CA ASP A 128 -6.86 6.50 10.02
C ASP A 128 -5.71 5.63 10.54
N ASP A 129 -5.02 6.15 11.55
CA ASP A 129 -4.09 5.38 12.36
C ASP A 129 -4.86 4.35 13.21
N SER A 130 -4.44 3.08 13.19
CA SER A 130 -5.10 2.04 13.99
C SER A 130 -4.13 0.98 14.51
N PRO A 131 -4.46 0.32 15.63
CA PRO A 131 -3.71 -0.86 16.08
C PRO A 131 -3.68 -1.98 15.03
N GLY A 132 -4.72 -2.06 14.19
CA GLY A 132 -4.83 -3.04 13.13
C GLY A 132 -3.78 -2.85 12.03
N LEU A 133 -3.57 -1.61 11.61
CA LEU A 133 -2.52 -1.24 10.66
C LEU A 133 -1.15 -1.66 11.18
N TRP A 134 -0.82 -1.28 12.41
CA TRP A 134 0.48 -1.59 13.00
C TRP A 134 0.70 -3.08 13.18
N LYS A 135 -0.34 -3.82 13.56
CA LYS A 135 -0.29 -5.28 13.60
C LYS A 135 0.04 -5.88 12.24
N ALA A 136 -0.55 -5.36 11.16
CA ALA A 136 -0.33 -5.85 9.80
C ALA A 136 1.08 -5.54 9.27
N LEU A 137 1.67 -4.42 9.69
CA LEU A 137 3.03 -4.03 9.33
C LEU A 137 4.09 -4.73 10.18
N HIS A 138 3.72 -5.31 11.32
CA HIS A 138 4.68 -5.90 12.25
C HIS A 138 5.44 -7.08 11.63
N GLY A 139 6.77 -7.05 11.73
CA GLY A 139 7.67 -8.13 11.30
C GLY A 139 7.81 -8.29 9.79
N LEU A 140 7.33 -7.33 8.99
CA LEU A 140 7.55 -7.37 7.54
C LEU A 140 9.04 -7.23 7.21
N ASN A 141 9.46 -7.96 6.18
CA ASN A 141 10.81 -7.88 5.64
C ASN A 141 10.84 -6.93 4.45
N ILE A 142 10.78 -5.62 4.71
CA ILE A 142 10.79 -4.56 3.68
C ILE A 142 11.97 -3.61 3.90
N ILE A 143 12.40 -2.97 2.82
CA ILE A 143 13.50 -1.99 2.79
C ILE A 143 12.94 -0.56 2.79
N SER A 144 11.75 -0.36 2.21
CA SER A 144 11.12 0.95 2.13
C SER A 144 9.64 0.89 2.51
N LEU A 145 9.22 1.80 3.38
CA LEU A 145 7.83 1.97 3.79
C LEU A 145 7.38 3.41 3.53
N SER A 146 6.24 3.58 2.87
CA SER A 146 5.55 4.85 2.72
C SER A 146 4.15 4.75 3.33
N LEU A 147 3.83 5.65 4.25
CA LEU A 147 2.52 5.75 4.91
C LEU A 147 1.95 7.14 4.68
N SER A 148 0.68 7.19 4.30
CA SER A 148 -0.07 8.45 4.19
C SER A 148 -1.48 8.28 4.73
N GLY A 149 -2.02 9.33 5.34
CA GLY A 149 -3.43 9.38 5.74
C GLY A 149 -4.26 10.18 4.73
N ARG A 150 -5.50 9.77 4.49
CA ARG A 150 -6.41 10.54 3.64
C ARG A 150 -6.86 11.83 4.36
N TYR A 151 -7.17 12.90 3.62
CA TYR A 151 -7.73 14.18 4.14
C TYR A 151 -6.89 15.07 5.08
N GLY A 152 -5.67 14.70 5.43
CA GLY A 152 -4.79 15.56 6.22
C GLY A 152 -3.39 15.03 6.46
N GLY A 153 -3.12 13.78 6.05
CA GLY A 153 -1.95 13.03 6.52
C GLY A 153 -2.37 12.06 7.63
N LEU A 154 -1.44 11.22 8.06
CA LEU A 154 -1.67 10.23 9.10
C LEU A 154 -1.66 10.93 10.47
N ASN A 155 -2.77 10.85 11.21
CA ASN A 155 -2.85 11.33 12.59
C ASN A 155 -2.34 10.26 13.56
N VAL A 156 -1.11 10.41 14.07
CA VAL A 156 -0.47 9.38 14.90
C VAL A 156 -1.01 9.39 16.34
N ASN A 157 -2.03 8.56 16.57
CA ASN A 157 -2.71 8.37 17.85
C ASN A 157 -2.19 7.12 18.61
N TYR A 158 -1.64 6.13 17.90
CA TYR A 158 -1.19 4.85 18.45
C TYR A 158 0.33 4.72 18.44
N ALA A 159 1.02 5.72 19.00
CA ALA A 159 2.48 5.85 18.96
C ALA A 159 3.25 4.62 19.47
N ASP A 160 2.77 3.94 20.51
CA ASP A 160 3.43 2.75 21.05
C ASP A 160 3.34 1.57 20.08
N SER A 161 2.18 1.35 19.45
CA SER A 161 1.98 0.32 18.44
C SER A 161 2.82 0.61 17.19
N MET A 162 2.83 1.88 16.74
CA MET A 162 3.70 2.33 15.66
C MET A 162 5.18 2.07 15.96
N SER A 163 5.65 2.47 17.14
CA SER A 163 7.05 2.29 17.54
C SER A 163 7.46 0.83 17.53
N GLN A 164 6.63 -0.05 18.10
CA GLN A 164 6.88 -1.48 18.15
C GLN A 164 6.92 -2.10 16.77
N SER A 165 5.97 -1.75 15.90
CA SER A 165 5.93 -2.27 14.54
C SER A 165 7.08 -1.76 13.69
N LEU A 166 7.39 -0.47 13.71
CA LEU A 166 8.55 0.06 12.97
C LEU A 166 9.88 -0.53 13.46
N SER A 167 10.03 -0.74 14.77
CA SER A 167 11.23 -1.38 15.34
C SER A 167 11.37 -2.86 14.95
N SER A 168 10.27 -3.53 14.59
CA SER A 168 10.29 -4.91 14.12
C SER A 168 10.73 -5.06 12.66
N LEU A 169 10.77 -3.95 11.90
CA LEU A 169 11.19 -3.92 10.49
C LEU A 169 12.71 -3.85 10.40
N ILE A 170 13.39 -4.96 10.70
CA ILE A 170 14.85 -5.03 10.87
C ILE A 170 15.68 -4.63 9.63
N HIS A 171 15.06 -4.61 8.45
CA HIS A 171 15.68 -4.26 7.17
C HIS A 171 15.23 -2.90 6.61
N LEU A 172 14.40 -2.16 7.35
CA LEU A 172 13.88 -0.88 6.91
C LEU A 172 15.02 0.15 6.81
N ASP A 173 15.26 0.62 5.59
CA ASP A 173 16.23 1.67 5.31
C ASP A 173 15.55 3.03 5.10
N THR A 174 14.37 3.03 4.47
CA THR A 174 13.64 4.26 4.12
C THR A 174 12.25 4.24 4.70
N LEU A 175 11.91 5.30 5.44
CA LEU A 175 10.57 5.54 5.96
C LEU A 175 10.08 6.91 5.45
N SER A 176 8.95 6.91 4.75
CA SER A 176 8.24 8.12 4.33
C SER A 176 6.89 8.16 5.02
N ILE A 177 6.56 9.27 5.68
CA ILE A 177 5.27 9.46 6.32
C ILE A 177 4.73 10.83 5.97
N GLU A 178 3.53 10.85 5.41
CA GLU A 178 2.71 12.04 5.29
C GLU A 178 1.84 12.13 6.55
N VAL A 179 2.04 13.16 7.36
CA VAL A 179 1.46 13.30 8.70
C VAL A 179 0.52 14.49 8.78
N ASP A 180 -0.48 14.39 9.63
CA ASP A 180 -1.35 15.51 9.98
C ASP A 180 -0.65 16.47 10.96
N ASP A 181 -1.01 17.76 10.91
CA ASP A 181 -0.41 18.87 11.66
C ASP A 181 -0.44 18.60 13.18
N ASP A 182 -1.46 17.90 13.67
CA ASP A 182 -1.67 17.55 15.07
C ASP A 182 -1.36 16.07 15.36
N SER A 183 -0.12 15.63 15.08
CA SER A 183 0.34 14.26 15.36
C SER A 183 1.26 14.17 16.60
N PRO A 184 0.73 14.30 17.84
CA PRO A 184 1.55 14.34 19.05
C PRO A 184 2.33 13.05 19.31
N GLY A 185 1.83 11.92 18.80
CA GLY A 185 2.45 10.61 18.92
C GLY A 185 3.65 10.37 18.01
N LEU A 186 3.84 11.18 16.96
CA LEU A 186 4.81 10.92 15.89
C LEU A 186 6.25 10.79 16.43
N TRP A 187 6.71 11.79 17.19
CA TRP A 187 8.09 11.79 17.69
C TRP A 187 8.36 10.67 18.68
N LYS A 188 7.36 10.31 19.49
CA LYS A 188 7.43 9.16 20.39
C LYS A 188 7.55 7.85 19.59
N ALA A 189 6.78 7.73 18.51
CA ALA A 189 6.76 6.55 17.66
C ALA A 189 8.08 6.34 16.90
N LEU A 190 8.68 7.42 16.42
CA LEU A 190 9.93 7.40 15.64
C LEU A 190 11.20 7.31 16.50
N HIS A 191 11.08 7.53 17.81
CA HIS A 191 12.23 7.55 18.70
C HIS A 191 12.95 6.19 18.71
N GLY A 192 14.25 6.20 18.41
CA GLY A 192 15.09 4.99 18.44
C GLY A 192 15.04 4.13 17.18
N LEU A 193 14.34 4.57 16.12
CA LEU A 193 14.39 3.87 14.84
C LEU A 193 15.76 3.97 14.19
N ASN A 194 16.26 2.85 13.69
CA ASN A 194 17.50 2.75 12.95
C ASN A 194 17.22 2.67 11.45
N ILE A 195 17.05 3.82 10.81
CA ILE A 195 16.75 3.95 9.38
C ILE A 195 17.75 4.90 8.72
N LYS A 196 18.11 4.63 7.47
CA LYS A 196 19.05 5.47 6.70
C LYS A 196 18.39 6.76 6.22
N ARG A 197 17.08 6.74 5.99
CA ARG A 197 16.34 7.90 5.46
C ARG A 197 14.96 7.97 6.08
N LEU A 198 14.70 9.06 6.78
CA LEU A 198 13.36 9.50 7.14
C LEU A 198 12.90 10.58 6.14
N ILE A 199 11.65 10.55 5.72
CA ILE A 199 10.97 11.60 4.96
C ILE A 199 9.67 11.89 5.70
N LEU A 200 9.52 13.14 6.14
CA LEU A 200 8.28 13.64 6.72
C LEU A 200 7.74 14.74 5.82
N SER A 201 6.47 14.61 5.45
CA SER A 201 5.73 15.61 4.67
C SER A 201 4.38 15.91 5.31
N ASP A 202 3.92 17.13 5.09
CA ASP A 202 2.55 17.56 5.37
C ASP A 202 1.79 17.62 4.04
N ARG A 203 0.53 17.17 4.03
CA ARG A 203 -0.37 17.14 2.87
C ARG A 203 -0.82 18.54 2.43
N HIS A 204 -0.87 19.51 3.34
CA HIS A 204 -1.53 20.79 3.11
C HIS A 204 -0.63 21.92 2.67
N GLY A 205 0.69 21.89 2.88
CA GLY A 205 1.59 22.96 2.43
C GLY A 205 1.29 24.32 3.08
N TYR A 206 0.38 24.38 4.05
CA TYR A 206 0.01 25.58 4.81
C TYR A 206 0.75 25.55 6.14
N CYS A 207 1.96 26.10 6.13
CA CYS A 207 2.79 26.22 7.32
C CYS A 207 2.13 27.08 8.40
N TYR A 208 1.81 26.48 9.55
CA TYR A 208 1.67 27.21 10.83
C TYR A 208 2.47 26.57 11.98
N ALA A 209 3.70 26.11 11.71
CA ALA A 209 4.80 26.10 12.69
C ALA A 209 6.16 25.95 11.98
N PRO A 210 7.26 26.53 12.51
CA PRO A 210 8.55 26.54 11.84
C PRO A 210 9.34 25.26 12.09
N LEU A 211 8.78 24.08 11.84
CA LEU A 211 9.52 22.83 11.99
C LEU A 211 9.21 21.91 10.82
N VAL A 212 10.10 22.03 9.82
CA VAL A 212 10.50 20.97 8.90
C VAL A 212 9.61 20.76 7.66
N ARG A 213 9.95 21.48 6.58
CA ARG A 213 9.35 21.26 5.23
C ARG A 213 9.80 19.99 4.51
N SER A 214 10.78 19.29 5.08
CA SER A 214 11.23 17.93 4.75
C SER A 214 12.46 17.68 5.62
N LEU A 215 12.38 16.81 6.63
CA LEU A 215 13.59 16.29 7.25
C LEU A 215 13.95 15.09 6.40
N SER A 216 14.98 15.21 5.57
CA SER A 216 15.79 14.04 5.23
C SER A 216 16.84 13.92 6.31
N LEU A 217 16.47 13.33 7.44
CA LEU A 217 17.46 12.97 8.44
C LEU A 217 18.10 11.67 7.96
N VAL A 218 19.33 11.76 7.47
CA VAL A 218 20.19 10.59 7.34
C VAL A 218 20.73 10.33 8.74
N VAL A 219 20.11 9.41 9.46
CA VAL A 219 20.69 8.91 10.71
C VAL A 219 21.86 8.02 10.30
N ASN A 220 23.06 8.59 10.23
CA ASN A 220 24.28 7.78 10.20
C ASN A 220 24.51 7.27 11.62
N VAL A 221 24.30 5.97 11.83
CA VAL A 221 24.84 5.24 12.99
C VAL A 221 26.25 4.79 12.66
#